data_AF-A0A060C858-F1
#
_entry.id   AF-A0A060C858-F1
#
_cell.length_a   1.000
_cell.length_b   1.000
_cell.length_c   1.000
_cell.angle_alpha   90.00
_cell.angle_beta   90.00
_cell.angle_gamma   90.00
#
_symmetry.space_group_name_H-M   'P 1'
#
loop_
_entity.id
_entity.type
_entity.pdbx_description
1 polymer ?
#
loop_
_entity_poly.entity_id
_entity_poly.type
_entity_poly.pdbx_seq_one_letter_code
_entity_poly.pdbx_strand_id
1 'polypeptide(L)'
;NVWRVIDERHASGELPRLLFACGTEDALIYRDLVAFQEHAEEIGLGASFLIEEGYGHEWPFWDLAIQEALAFFGLEDQESNPF
;
A
#
# COMPACT_ATOMS: atom_id res chain seq x y z
N ASN A 1 -12.94 -1.44 13.62
CA ASN A 1 -11.66 -2.17 13.58
C ASN A 1 -11.43 -2.62 12.15
N VAL A 2 -10.32 -2.20 11.53
CA VAL A 2 -9.99 -2.47 10.12
C VAL A 2 -9.73 -3.95 9.86
N TRP A 3 -9.03 -4.64 10.77
CA TRP A 3 -8.74 -6.07 10.68
C TRP A 3 -10.00 -6.91 10.48
N ARG A 4 -11.01 -6.69 11.33
CA ARG A 4 -12.31 -7.36 11.22
C ARG A 4 -12.97 -7.16 9.85
N VAL A 5 -12.88 -5.95 9.29
CA VAL A 5 -13.50 -5.66 7.98
C VAL A 5 -12.77 -6.41 6.87
N ILE A 6 -11.44 -6.46 6.92
CA ILE A 6 -10.63 -7.21 5.97
C ILE A 6 -10.95 -8.71 6.07
N ASP A 7 -10.99 -9.27 7.27
CA ASP A 7 -11.30 -10.69 7.48
C ASP A 7 -12.68 -11.06 6.92
N GLU A 8 -13.69 -10.24 7.20
CA GLU A 8 -15.07 -10.47 6.76
C GLU A 8 -15.26 -10.27 5.24
N ARG A 9 -14.42 -9.44 4.59
CA ARG A 9 -14.66 -8.96 3.22
C ARG A 9 -13.61 -9.38 2.20
N HIS A 10 -12.47 -9.94 2.58
CA HIS A 10 -11.36 -10.28 1.67
C HIS A 10 -11.83 -11.10 0.45
N ALA A 11 -12.74 -12.05 0.64
CA ALA A 11 -13.28 -12.92 -0.41
C ALA A 11 -14.58 -12.40 -1.06
N SER A 12 -15.12 -11.27 -0.62
CA SER A 12 -16.43 -10.77 -1.09
C SER A 12 -16.38 -10.17 -2.51
N GLY A 13 -15.20 -9.77 -2.98
CA GLY A 13 -15.03 -9.00 -4.21
C GLY A 13 -15.48 -7.53 -4.10
N GLU A 14 -15.93 -7.08 -2.93
CA GLU A 14 -16.38 -5.70 -2.69
C GLU A 14 -15.24 -4.75 -2.31
N LEU A 15 -14.07 -5.29 -1.94
CA LEU A 15 -12.93 -4.47 -1.57
C LEU A 15 -12.36 -3.76 -2.81
N PRO A 16 -11.99 -2.48 -2.68
CA PRO A 16 -11.26 -1.80 -3.75
C PRO A 16 -9.89 -2.45 -3.93
N ARG A 17 -9.19 -2.10 -5.01
CA ARG A 17 -7.77 -2.43 -5.14
C ARG A 17 -7.00 -1.77 -4.00
N LEU A 18 -6.23 -2.56 -3.27
CA LEU A 18 -5.46 -2.11 -2.12
C LEU A 18 -3.97 -2.08 -2.48
N LEU A 19 -3.32 -0.97 -2.17
CA LEU A 19 -1.88 -0.79 -2.26
C LEU A 19 -1.37 -0.30 -0.91
N PHE A 20 -0.37 -0.97 -0.36
CA PHE A 20 0.35 -0.56 0.84
C PHE A 20 1.81 -0.30 0.46
N ALA A 21 2.37 0.79 0.96
CA ALA A 21 3.76 1.14 0.69
C ALA A 21 4.50 1.47 2.00
N CYS A 22 5.72 0.98 2.16
CA CYS A 22 6.57 1.32 3.31
C CYS A 22 8.05 1.16 2.98
N GLY A 23 8.89 2.04 3.52
CA GLY A 23 10.32 1.84 3.53
C GLY A 23 10.75 0.87 4.64
N THR A 24 11.80 0.07 4.43
CA THR A 24 12.27 -0.92 5.42
C THR A 24 12.90 -0.29 6.66
N GLU A 25 13.32 0.97 6.59
CA GLU A 25 13.87 1.74 7.72
C GLU A 25 12.82 2.62 8.42
N ASP A 26 11.54 2.54 8.02
CA ASP A 26 10.44 3.21 8.72
C ASP A 26 10.12 2.47 10.04
N ALA A 27 10.83 2.89 11.09
CA ALA A 27 10.71 2.33 12.43
C ALA A 27 9.32 2.53 13.06
N LEU A 28 8.46 3.39 12.50
CA LEU A 28 7.13 3.65 13.05
C LEU A 28 6.12 2.59 12.63
N ILE A 29 6.22 2.07 11.39
CA ILE A 29 5.15 1.26 10.79
C ILE A 29 5.63 -0.03 10.13
N TYR A 30 6.92 -0.18 9.79
CA TYR A 30 7.41 -1.33 9.02
C TYR A 30 7.06 -2.68 9.66
N ARG A 31 7.26 -2.82 10.97
CA ARG A 31 6.95 -4.06 11.69
C ARG A 31 5.45 -4.40 11.65
N ASP A 32 4.60 -3.40 11.81
CA ASP A 32 3.15 -3.60 11.80
C ASP A 32 2.67 -3.94 10.38
N LEU A 33 3.28 -3.34 9.36
CA LEU A 33 2.99 -3.69 7.97
C LEU A 33 3.41 -5.11 7.62
N VAL A 34 4.58 -5.58 8.07
CA VAL A 34 5.02 -6.97 7.86
C VAL A 34 4.02 -7.95 8.49
N ALA A 35 3.60 -7.71 9.73
CA ALA A 35 2.59 -8.54 10.38
C ALA A 35 1.25 -8.53 9.61
N PHE A 36 0.87 -7.39 9.05
CA PHE A 36 -0.32 -7.29 8.21
C PHE A 36 -0.15 -7.98 6.85
N GLN A 37 1.04 -7.94 6.25
CA GLN A 37 1.34 -8.63 5.01
C GLN A 37 1.24 -10.15 5.18
N GLU A 38 1.84 -10.69 6.24
CA GLU A 38 1.72 -12.12 6.60
C GLU A 38 0.24 -12.53 6.73
N HIS A 39 -0.55 -11.74 7.47
CA HIS A 39 -1.99 -11.99 7.60
C HIS A 39 -2.74 -11.89 6.27
N ALA A 40 -2.42 -10.90 5.44
CA ALA A 40 -3.02 -10.72 4.13
C ALA A 40 -2.75 -11.93 3.21
N GLU A 41 -1.54 -12.48 3.25
CA GLU A 41 -1.18 -13.72 2.53
C GLU A 41 -1.94 -14.93 3.06
N GLU A 42 -2.03 -15.09 4.39
CA GLU A 42 -2.73 -16.20 5.04
C GLU A 42 -4.22 -16.26 4.66
N ILE A 43 -4.90 -15.11 4.62
CA ILE A 43 -6.33 -15.05 4.27
C ILE A 43 -6.55 -14.94 2.74
N GLY A 44 -5.49 -14.78 1.94
CA GLY A 44 -5.62 -14.59 0.49
C GLY A 44 -6.24 -13.24 0.09
N LEU A 45 -5.93 -12.17 0.82
CA LEU A 45 -6.34 -10.81 0.48
C LEU A 45 -5.65 -10.35 -0.81
N GLY A 46 -6.44 -9.89 -1.79
CA GLY A 46 -5.94 -9.28 -3.01
C GLY A 46 -5.40 -7.85 -2.78
N ALA A 47 -4.21 -7.74 -2.19
CA ALA A 47 -3.51 -6.48 -1.96
C ALA A 47 -2.11 -6.47 -2.61
N SER A 48 -1.62 -5.29 -2.96
CA SER A 48 -0.26 -5.07 -3.45
C SER A 48 0.57 -4.36 -2.38
N PHE A 49 1.84 -4.75 -2.29
CA PHE A 49 2.80 -4.23 -1.31
C PHE A 49 4.03 -3.68 -2.04
N LEU A 50 4.33 -2.41 -1.82
CA LEU A 50 5.53 -1.72 -2.29
C LEU A 50 6.47 -1.50 -1.11
N ILE A 51 7.47 -2.37 -0.97
CA ILE A 51 8.42 -2.31 0.15
C ILE A 51 9.79 -1.92 -0.40
N GLU A 52 10.28 -0.76 0.01
CA GLU A 52 11.52 -0.18 -0.53
C GLU A 52 12.64 -0.19 0.52
N GLU A 53 13.81 -0.70 0.13
CA GLU A 53 14.94 -0.81 1.04
C GLU A 53 15.60 0.56 1.30
N GLY A 54 15.99 0.81 2.55
CA GLY A 54 16.80 1.99 2.90
C GLY A 54 16.00 3.29 3.08
N TYR A 55 14.69 3.24 2.89
CA TYR A 55 13.81 4.40 3.09
C TYR A 55 13.17 4.39 4.48
N GLY A 56 13.12 5.57 5.09
CA GLY A 56 12.45 5.81 6.37
C GLY A 56 11.07 6.46 6.22
N HIS A 57 10.60 7.07 7.31
CA HIS A 57 9.38 7.88 7.32
C HIS A 57 9.63 9.27 6.73
N GLU A 58 9.82 9.35 5.41
CA GLU A 58 10.36 10.56 4.76
C GLU A 58 9.76 10.88 3.38
N TRP A 59 9.86 12.16 3.00
CA TRP A 59 9.30 12.68 1.74
C TRP A 59 9.85 12.03 0.47
N PRO A 60 11.16 11.76 0.34
CA PRO A 60 11.67 11.05 -0.84
C PRO A 60 10.99 9.70 -1.07
N PHE A 61 10.69 8.95 0.00
CA PHE A 61 9.94 7.72 -0.10
C PHE A 61 8.50 7.96 -0.58
N TRP A 62 7.81 8.95 -0.02
CA TRP A 62 6.43 9.24 -0.40
C TRP A 62 6.30 9.77 -1.83
N ASP A 63 7.30 10.48 -2.35
CA ASP A 63 7.38 10.92 -3.76
C ASP A 63 7.48 9.73 -4.72
N LEU A 64 8.26 8.71 -4.37
CA LEU A 64 8.33 7.46 -5.13
C LEU A 64 7.02 6.66 -5.00
N ALA A 65 6.51 6.50 -3.77
CA ALA A 65 5.30 5.71 -3.52
C ALA A 65 4.05 6.30 -4.19
N ILE A 66 3.93 7.64 -4.31
CA ILE A 66 2.79 8.25 -5.00
C ILE A 66 2.85 8.02 -6.52
N GLN A 67 4.03 8.02 -7.14
CA GLN A 67 4.17 7.70 -8.56
C GLN A 67 3.73 6.26 -8.83
N GLU A 68 4.17 5.32 -8.01
CA GLU A 68 3.74 3.91 -8.07
C GLU A 68 2.23 3.75 -7.79
N ALA A 69 1.67 4.55 -6.88
CA ALA A 69 0.23 4.53 -6.64
C ALA A 69 -0.56 5.03 -7.85
N LEU A 70 -0.11 6.11 -8.50
CA LEU A 70 -0.73 6.62 -9.73
C LEU A 70 -0.68 5.56 -10.84
N ALA A 71 0.47 4.92 -11.02
CA ALA A 71 0.65 3.81 -11.94
C ALA A 71 -0.30 2.65 -11.65
N PHE A 72 -0.33 2.23 -10.38
CA PHE A 72 -1.19 1.17 -9.90
C PHE A 72 -2.66 1.48 -10.22
N PHE A 73 -3.15 2.69 -9.95
CA PHE A 73 -4.55 3.05 -10.21
C PHE A 73 -4.83 3.44 -11.67
N GLY A 74 -3.83 3.47 -12.56
CA GLY A 74 -3.98 3.85 -13.96
C GLY A 74 -4.27 5.35 -14.15
N LEU A 75 -3.67 6.19 -13.31
CA LEU A 75 -3.86 7.64 -13.27
C LEU A 75 -2.68 8.41 -13.89
N GLU A 76 -1.84 7.73 -14.68
CA GLU A 76 -0.60 8.28 -15.24
C GLU A 76 -0.83 9.40 -16.28
N ASP A 77 -2.07 9.60 -16.75
CA ASP A 77 -2.44 10.64 -17.72
C ASP A 77 -3.68 11.44 -17.26
N GLN A 78 -3.42 12.46 -16.46
CA GLN A 78 -4.20 13.70 -16.50
C GLN A 78 -3.18 14.79 -16.81
N GLU A 79 -3.34 15.50 -17.93
CA GLU A 79 -2.55 16.69 -18.24
C GLU A 79 -2.27 17.46 -16.95
N SER A 80 -0.98 17.53 -16.57
CA SER A 80 -0.50 18.40 -15.51
C SER A 80 -1.21 19.73 -15.63
N ASN A 81 -2.03 20.08 -14.64
CA ASN A 81 -2.78 21.32 -14.59
C ASN A 81 -1.88 22.48 -15.10
N PRO A 82 -2.17 23.09 -16.27
CA PRO A 82 -1.29 24.08 -16.89
C PRO A 82 -1.40 25.46 -16.20
N PHE A 83 -1.86 25.48 -14.94
CA PHE A 83 -2.11 26.66 -14.13
C PHE A 83 -1.30 26.61 -12.84
#